data_AF-S2N7K4-F1
#
_entry.id   AF-S2N7K4-F1
#
_cell.length_a   1.000
_cell.length_b   1.000
_cell.length_c   1.000
_cell.angle_alpha   90.00
_cell.angle_beta   90.00
_cell.angle_gamma   90.00
#
_symmetry.space_group_name_H-M   'P 1'
#
loop_
_entity.id
_entity.type
_entity.pdbx_description
1 polymer ?
#
loop_
_entity_poly.entity_id
_entity_poly.type
_entity_poly.pdbx_seq_one_letter_code
_entity_poly.pdbx_strand_id
1 'polypeptide(L)'
;MRKLYLGNGDKQFKFADTTTEIHLNAFDDGSAAALTADAKVRIKNGSGYLLGISASITDNHAVITSGQLAQLPVGCYLLELWDTVNGGTAIYPSDGFLALQINENVTGLSGGLVSSITVDDFIQQFSDLSQQLKKEVSDAVANGLKGDTGADGLSAYQIAVINGYKGSQTEWLASLVGAKGLKGDKGDPGKDFKIVKTFPSIASMNGAGFSDGDFTMIASDVNDPDDGKLYVWNGTSFTYVADLSGSQGIKGDTGKTGDKGDKGDTGDQGLSAYQVAVNAGFSGSVNQWLASLVGAKGAKGDKGDAAVINIISQADYDALADKSGVYFIEG
;
A
#
# COMPACT_ATOMS: atom_id res chain seq x y z
N MET A 1 -38.68 -17.99 -53.77
CA MET A 1 -38.05 -17.76 -52.44
C MET A 1 -37.32 -16.43 -52.49
N ARG A 2 -37.68 -15.51 -51.58
CA ARG A 2 -37.04 -14.20 -51.50
C ARG A 2 -35.78 -14.25 -50.68
N LYS A 3 -34.72 -13.60 -51.17
CA LYS A 3 -33.41 -13.56 -50.51
C LYS A 3 -32.93 -12.12 -50.42
N LEU A 4 -32.15 -11.84 -49.38
CA LEU A 4 -31.53 -10.54 -49.15
C LEU A 4 -30.04 -10.72 -48.89
N TYR A 5 -29.22 -9.95 -49.58
CA TYR A 5 -27.77 -9.99 -49.47
C TYR A 5 -27.19 -8.58 -49.32
N LEU A 6 -26.00 -8.49 -48.75
CA LEU A 6 -25.22 -7.25 -48.77
C LEU A 6 -24.44 -7.15 -50.07
N GLY A 7 -24.53 -6.01 -50.76
CA GLY A 7 -23.88 -5.79 -52.04
C GLY A 7 -22.35 -5.85 -51.98
N ASN A 8 -21.75 -5.32 -50.91
CA ASN A 8 -20.31 -5.37 -50.65
C ASN A 8 -19.89 -6.54 -49.75
N GLY A 9 -20.84 -7.32 -49.22
CA GLY A 9 -20.59 -8.39 -48.26
C GLY A 9 -20.19 -7.93 -46.84
N ASP A 10 -20.00 -6.62 -46.63
CA ASP A 10 -19.57 -6.05 -45.35
C ASP A 10 -20.73 -5.99 -44.37
N LYS A 11 -20.75 -6.95 -43.45
CA LYS A 11 -21.78 -7.08 -42.41
C LYS A 11 -21.57 -6.16 -41.22
N GLN A 12 -20.66 -5.19 -41.30
CA GLN A 12 -20.23 -4.45 -40.12
C GLN A 12 -19.74 -3.04 -40.41
N PHE A 13 -19.96 -2.12 -39.46
CA PHE A 13 -19.42 -0.76 -39.48
C PHE A 13 -19.14 -0.28 -38.05
N LYS A 14 -18.49 0.88 -37.89
CA LYS A 14 -18.11 1.43 -36.58
C LYS A 14 -19.19 2.36 -36.03
N PHE A 15 -19.39 2.34 -34.72
CA PHE A 15 -20.27 3.28 -34.01
C PHE A 15 -19.87 4.73 -34.30
N ALA A 16 -20.85 5.60 -34.46
CA ALA A 16 -20.70 7.00 -34.89
C ALA A 16 -20.13 7.24 -36.31
N ASP A 17 -19.80 6.20 -37.10
CA ASP A 17 -19.64 6.38 -38.53
C ASP A 17 -21.01 6.63 -39.16
N THR A 18 -21.19 7.77 -39.82
CA THR A 18 -22.45 8.15 -40.45
C THR A 18 -22.44 8.04 -41.97
N THR A 19 -21.32 7.63 -42.56
CA THR A 19 -21.04 7.72 -43.99
C THR A 19 -20.99 6.38 -44.70
N THR A 20 -20.88 5.27 -43.98
CA THR A 20 -20.87 3.93 -44.59
C THR A 20 -22.23 3.64 -45.24
N GLU A 21 -22.22 3.41 -46.54
CA GLU A 21 -23.39 2.93 -47.28
C GLU A 21 -23.53 1.41 -47.12
N ILE A 22 -24.76 0.98 -46.87
CA ILE A 22 -25.14 -0.42 -46.74
C ILE A 22 -26.07 -0.72 -47.91
N HIS A 23 -25.54 -1.48 -48.87
CA HIS A 23 -26.23 -1.85 -50.09
C HIS A 23 -26.94 -3.20 -49.90
N LEU A 24 -28.24 -3.23 -50.11
CA LEU A 24 -29.11 -4.39 -49.90
C LEU A 24 -29.66 -4.89 -51.24
N ASN A 25 -29.33 -6.13 -51.56
CA ASN A 25 -29.64 -6.78 -52.83
C ASN A 25 -30.74 -7.80 -52.61
N ALA A 26 -31.93 -7.49 -53.10
CA ALA A 26 -33.09 -8.35 -53.03
C ALA A 26 -33.17 -9.25 -54.27
N PHE A 27 -33.53 -10.52 -54.08
CA PHE A 27 -33.72 -11.48 -55.16
C PHE A 27 -35.04 -12.23 -54.99
N ASP A 28 -35.74 -12.41 -56.10
CA ASP A 28 -36.90 -13.29 -56.25
C ASP A 28 -36.48 -14.51 -57.08
N ASP A 29 -36.51 -15.70 -56.47
CA ASP A 29 -36.23 -16.97 -57.17
C ASP A 29 -34.91 -17.00 -57.95
N GLY A 30 -33.90 -16.28 -57.44
CA GLY A 30 -32.55 -16.21 -58.01
C GLY A 30 -32.33 -15.06 -58.99
N SER A 31 -33.37 -14.32 -59.38
CA SER A 31 -33.26 -13.09 -60.17
C SER A 31 -33.32 -11.86 -59.29
N ALA A 32 -32.61 -10.77 -59.65
CA ALA A 32 -32.67 -9.53 -58.89
C ALA A 32 -34.11 -8.98 -58.89
N ALA A 33 -34.61 -8.62 -57.71
CA ALA A 33 -35.94 -8.06 -57.54
C ALA A 33 -35.95 -6.58 -57.97
N ALA A 34 -37.02 -6.13 -58.63
CA ALA A 34 -37.21 -4.72 -58.96
C ALA A 34 -37.80 -3.99 -57.75
N LEU A 35 -37.00 -3.16 -57.08
CA LEU A 35 -37.40 -2.47 -55.86
C LEU A 35 -38.14 -1.16 -56.15
N THR A 36 -39.09 -0.80 -55.30
CA THR A 36 -39.81 0.46 -55.40
C THR A 36 -39.18 1.55 -54.53
N ALA A 37 -39.48 2.81 -54.85
CA ALA A 37 -38.93 3.97 -54.14
C ALA A 37 -39.40 4.09 -52.67
N ASP A 38 -40.39 3.30 -52.25
CA ASP A 38 -40.94 3.35 -50.89
C ASP A 38 -40.34 2.32 -49.93
N ALA A 39 -39.37 1.52 -50.42
CA ALA A 39 -38.78 0.42 -49.68
C ALA A 39 -38.24 0.87 -48.31
N LYS A 40 -38.51 0.04 -47.29
CA LYS A 40 -38.13 0.30 -45.90
C LYS A 40 -37.30 -0.85 -45.35
N VAL A 41 -36.27 -0.50 -44.60
CA VAL A 41 -35.51 -1.47 -43.81
C VAL A 41 -36.05 -1.48 -42.40
N ARG A 42 -36.43 -2.67 -41.92
CA ARG A 42 -36.86 -2.92 -40.54
C ARG A 42 -35.72 -3.55 -39.78
N ILE A 43 -35.40 -2.99 -38.62
CA ILE A 43 -34.28 -3.45 -37.79
C ILE A 43 -34.80 -3.93 -36.44
N LYS A 44 -34.31 -5.08 -36.02
CA LYS A 44 -34.55 -5.67 -34.70
C LYS A 44 -33.23 -6.10 -34.05
N ASN A 45 -33.28 -6.36 -32.75
CA ASN A 45 -32.24 -7.11 -32.03
C ASN A 45 -32.84 -8.43 -31.48
N GLY A 46 -32.12 -9.07 -30.56
CA GLY A 46 -32.61 -10.29 -29.88
C GLY A 46 -33.90 -10.08 -29.07
N SER A 47 -34.17 -8.86 -28.61
CA SER A 47 -35.31 -8.52 -27.77
C SER A 47 -36.56 -8.11 -28.55
N GLY A 48 -36.41 -7.64 -29.80
CA GLY A 48 -37.56 -7.25 -30.62
C GLY A 48 -37.26 -6.18 -31.65
N TYR A 49 -38.32 -5.71 -32.30
CA TYR A 49 -38.28 -4.62 -33.28
C TYR A 49 -37.80 -3.31 -32.64
N LEU A 50 -36.95 -2.58 -33.35
CA LEU A 50 -36.34 -1.33 -32.87
C LEU A 50 -36.80 -0.14 -33.69
N LEU A 51 -36.56 -0.18 -35.01
CA LEU A 51 -36.83 0.97 -35.88
C LEU A 51 -37.05 0.55 -37.33
N GLY A 52 -37.65 1.46 -38.09
CA GLY A 52 -37.83 1.33 -39.53
C GLY A 52 -37.37 2.61 -40.23
N ILE A 53 -36.57 2.46 -41.27
CA ILE A 53 -36.02 3.56 -42.06
C ILE A 53 -36.34 3.37 -43.53
N SER A 54 -36.49 4.46 -44.27
CA SER A 54 -36.59 4.42 -45.73
C SER A 54 -35.22 4.15 -46.34
N ALA A 55 -35.18 3.33 -47.38
CA ALA A 55 -34.01 3.13 -48.23
C ALA A 55 -34.12 3.98 -49.50
N SER A 56 -33.01 4.52 -49.98
CA SER A 56 -32.93 5.03 -51.35
C SER A 56 -32.74 3.86 -52.31
N ILE A 57 -33.22 3.98 -53.54
CA ILE A 57 -32.98 2.97 -54.58
C ILE A 57 -31.93 3.50 -55.55
N THR A 58 -30.83 2.77 -55.72
CA THR A 58 -29.74 3.12 -56.64
C THR A 58 -29.27 1.85 -57.34
N ASP A 59 -29.20 1.87 -58.67
CA ASP A 59 -28.85 0.70 -59.49
C ASP A 59 -29.65 -0.57 -59.15
N ASN A 60 -30.92 -0.40 -58.79
CA ASN A 60 -31.83 -1.49 -58.36
C ASN A 60 -31.43 -2.17 -57.04
N HIS A 61 -30.67 -1.47 -56.20
CA HIS A 61 -30.32 -1.83 -54.82
C HIS A 61 -30.99 -0.89 -53.83
N ALA A 62 -31.42 -1.41 -52.68
CA ALA A 62 -31.83 -0.58 -51.56
C ALA A 62 -30.57 -0.13 -50.81
N VAL A 63 -30.38 1.17 -50.64
CA VAL A 63 -29.23 1.77 -49.97
C VAL A 63 -29.71 2.50 -48.73
N ILE A 64 -29.08 2.20 -47.60
CA ILE A 64 -29.18 2.98 -46.35
C ILE A 64 -27.78 3.41 -45.93
N THR A 65 -27.68 4.44 -45.10
CA THR A 65 -26.40 4.84 -44.51
C THR A 65 -26.33 4.46 -43.04
N SER A 66 -25.13 4.23 -42.54
CA SER A 66 -24.87 4.06 -41.11
C SER A 66 -25.34 5.28 -40.29
N GLY A 67 -25.41 6.47 -40.90
CA GLY A 67 -25.98 7.67 -40.29
C GLY A 67 -27.47 7.55 -39.95
N GLN A 68 -28.25 6.82 -40.76
CA GLN A 68 -29.66 6.52 -40.44
C GLN A 68 -29.80 5.57 -39.25
N LEU A 69 -28.71 4.89 -38.87
CA LEU A 69 -28.63 3.96 -37.75
C LEU A 69 -27.94 4.56 -36.51
N ALA A 70 -27.65 5.87 -36.50
CA ALA A 70 -26.86 6.53 -35.44
C ALA A 70 -27.46 6.40 -34.03
N GLN A 71 -28.78 6.18 -33.91
CA GLN A 71 -29.46 5.96 -32.62
C GLN A 71 -29.29 4.54 -32.08
N LEU A 72 -28.77 3.60 -32.87
CA LEU A 72 -28.56 2.23 -32.44
C LEU A 72 -27.22 2.12 -31.69
N PRO A 73 -27.21 1.50 -30.50
CA PRO A 73 -25.97 1.22 -29.79
C PRO A 73 -25.08 0.20 -30.52
N VAL A 74 -23.89 -0.05 -29.98
CA VAL A 74 -23.04 -1.15 -30.46
C VAL A 74 -23.77 -2.49 -30.25
N GLY A 75 -23.66 -3.40 -31.22
CA GLY A 75 -24.32 -4.70 -31.10
C GLY A 75 -24.66 -5.39 -32.42
N CYS A 76 -25.23 -6.60 -32.29
CA CYS A 76 -25.74 -7.38 -33.42
C CYS A 76 -27.20 -7.02 -33.69
N TYR A 77 -27.50 -6.80 -34.96
CA TYR A 77 -28.83 -6.46 -35.46
C TYR A 77 -29.24 -7.40 -36.58
N LEU A 78 -30.56 -7.54 -36.73
CA LEU A 78 -31.19 -8.36 -37.76
C LEU A 78 -32.15 -7.48 -38.57
N LEU A 79 -32.06 -7.61 -39.88
CA LEU A 79 -32.71 -6.74 -40.85
C LEU A 79 -33.69 -7.53 -41.72
N GLU A 80 -34.78 -6.86 -42.06
CA GLU A 80 -35.65 -7.19 -43.20
C GLU A 80 -35.77 -5.97 -44.12
N LEU A 81 -35.88 -6.22 -45.42
CA LEU A 81 -36.28 -5.22 -46.40
C LEU A 81 -37.76 -5.45 -46.76
N TRP A 82 -38.56 -4.41 -46.59
CA TRP A 82 -39.98 -4.38 -46.88
C TRP A 82 -40.21 -3.44 -48.07
N ASP A 83 -40.69 -3.97 -49.18
CA ASP A 83 -40.94 -3.21 -50.41
C ASP A 83 -42.43 -3.27 -50.78
N THR A 84 -43.04 -2.14 -51.13
CA THR A 84 -44.45 -2.12 -51.54
C THR A 84 -44.58 -2.39 -53.03
N VAL A 85 -44.99 -3.60 -53.37
CA VAL A 85 -45.19 -4.03 -54.76
C VAL A 85 -46.67 -4.01 -55.15
N ASN A 86 -46.95 -4.11 -56.44
CA ASN A 86 -48.34 -4.20 -56.91
C ASN A 86 -48.99 -5.47 -56.33
N GLY A 87 -49.98 -5.29 -55.44
CA GLY A 87 -50.65 -6.39 -54.74
C GLY A 87 -50.24 -6.61 -53.28
N GLY A 88 -49.32 -5.81 -52.70
CA GLY A 88 -49.03 -5.84 -51.26
C GLY A 88 -47.58 -5.54 -50.89
N THR A 89 -47.12 -6.07 -49.75
CA THR A 89 -45.75 -5.89 -49.27
C THR A 89 -44.92 -7.16 -49.52
N ALA A 90 -43.79 -7.01 -50.22
CA ALA A 90 -42.78 -8.04 -50.34
C ALA A 90 -41.75 -7.87 -49.21
N ILE A 91 -41.48 -8.94 -48.46
CA ILE A 91 -40.51 -8.95 -47.36
C ILE A 91 -39.34 -9.88 -47.71
N TYR A 92 -38.12 -9.36 -47.55
CA TYR A 92 -36.87 -10.03 -47.84
C TYR A 92 -35.99 -10.09 -46.57
N PRO A 93 -35.35 -11.25 -46.28
CA PRO A 93 -35.56 -12.55 -46.92
C PRO A 93 -36.93 -13.17 -46.55
N SER A 94 -37.35 -14.22 -47.26
CA SER A 94 -38.56 -14.99 -46.89
C SER A 94 -38.37 -15.90 -45.67
N ASP A 95 -37.11 -16.14 -45.26
CA ASP A 95 -36.75 -16.96 -44.12
C ASP A 95 -35.61 -16.29 -43.35
N GLY A 96 -35.71 -16.30 -42.02
CA GLY A 96 -34.77 -15.66 -41.12
C GLY A 96 -34.62 -14.15 -41.34
N PHE A 97 -33.41 -13.64 -41.14
CA PHE A 97 -33.07 -12.22 -41.20
C PHE A 97 -31.66 -12.04 -41.75
N LEU A 98 -31.36 -10.85 -42.28
CA LEU A 98 -29.98 -10.48 -42.62
C LEU A 98 -29.28 -9.89 -41.39
N ALA A 99 -28.10 -10.40 -41.03
CA ALA A 99 -27.35 -9.91 -39.87
C ALA A 99 -26.44 -8.72 -40.21
N LEU A 100 -26.36 -7.76 -39.27
CA LEU A 100 -25.52 -6.57 -39.33
C LEU A 100 -24.91 -6.30 -37.94
N GLN A 101 -23.64 -5.91 -37.89
CA GLN A 101 -22.90 -5.62 -36.66
C GLN A 101 -22.50 -4.14 -36.59
N ILE A 102 -22.82 -3.49 -35.48
CA ILE A 102 -22.26 -2.19 -35.13
C ILE A 102 -21.12 -2.43 -34.13
N ASN A 103 -19.90 -2.13 -34.53
CA ASN A 103 -18.70 -2.31 -33.73
C ASN A 103 -18.38 -1.05 -32.93
N GLU A 104 -17.77 -1.19 -31.76
CA GLU A 104 -17.20 -0.06 -31.01
C GLU A 104 -16.18 0.72 -31.85
N ASN A 105 -16.23 2.05 -31.77
CA ASN A 105 -15.18 2.93 -32.26
C ASN A 105 -14.09 3.14 -31.19
N VAL A 106 -12.98 3.80 -31.55
CA VAL A 106 -11.86 3.98 -30.60
C VAL A 106 -12.23 4.79 -29.36
N THR A 107 -13.23 5.68 -29.46
CA THR A 107 -13.74 6.43 -28.32
C THR A 107 -14.64 5.60 -27.41
N GLY A 108 -15.14 4.46 -27.89
CA GLY A 108 -15.92 3.47 -27.12
C GLY A 108 -15.07 2.32 -26.56
N LEU A 109 -13.84 2.12 -27.05
CA LEU A 109 -12.90 1.17 -26.49
C LEU A 109 -12.45 1.69 -25.11
N SER A 110 -13.00 1.12 -24.04
CA SER A 110 -12.43 1.30 -22.69
C SER A 110 -11.09 0.56 -22.59
N GLY A 111 -10.05 1.14 -23.16
CA GLY A 111 -8.70 0.91 -22.66
C GLY A 111 -8.72 1.35 -21.20
N GLY A 112 -8.40 0.45 -20.28
CA GLY A 112 -8.55 0.72 -18.84
C GLY A 112 -7.91 2.05 -18.46
N LEU A 113 -8.76 3.07 -18.22
CA LEU A 113 -8.60 4.28 -17.41
C LEU A 113 -9.85 5.19 -17.61
N VAL A 114 -10.63 5.30 -16.52
CA VAL A 114 -11.81 6.15 -16.26
C VAL A 114 -13.17 5.67 -16.83
N SER A 115 -14.01 5.14 -15.94
CA SER A 115 -15.42 4.80 -16.15
C SER A 115 -16.22 6.02 -16.67
N SER A 116 -16.57 6.06 -17.96
CA SER A 116 -17.41 7.12 -18.51
C SER A 116 -18.86 6.91 -18.08
N ILE A 117 -19.30 7.73 -17.13
CA ILE A 117 -20.71 7.91 -16.75
C ILE A 117 -21.44 8.68 -17.87
N THR A 118 -22.67 8.29 -18.26
CA THR A 118 -23.48 9.11 -19.18
C THR A 118 -23.96 10.38 -18.48
N VAL A 119 -24.39 11.42 -19.21
CA VAL A 119 -24.97 12.63 -18.58
C VAL A 119 -26.22 12.27 -17.78
N ASP A 120 -27.04 11.34 -18.27
CA ASP A 120 -28.22 10.85 -17.55
C ASP A 120 -27.84 10.05 -16.30
N ASP A 121 -26.82 9.19 -16.38
CA ASP A 121 -26.29 8.49 -15.21
C ASP A 121 -25.67 9.47 -14.20
N PHE A 122 -25.03 10.55 -14.67
CA PHE A 122 -24.48 11.59 -13.81
C PHE A 122 -25.59 12.40 -13.14
N ILE A 123 -26.64 12.78 -13.87
CA ILE A 123 -27.81 13.45 -13.32
C ILE A 123 -28.50 12.54 -12.31
N GLN A 124 -28.64 11.25 -12.61
CA GLN A 124 -29.25 10.28 -11.71
C GLN A 124 -28.39 10.11 -10.44
N GLN A 125 -27.09 9.88 -10.58
CA GLN A 125 -26.19 9.76 -9.42
C GLN A 125 -26.12 11.05 -8.60
N PHE A 126 -26.17 12.22 -9.25
CA PHE A 126 -26.20 13.51 -8.56
C PHE A 126 -27.54 13.73 -7.84
N SER A 127 -28.66 13.34 -8.46
CA SER A 127 -29.99 13.37 -7.84
C SER A 127 -30.06 12.42 -6.64
N ASP A 128 -29.57 11.19 -6.79
CA ASP A 128 -29.53 10.19 -5.73
C ASP A 128 -28.64 10.65 -4.58
N LEU A 129 -27.46 11.22 -4.88
CA LEU A 129 -26.58 11.84 -3.90
C LEU A 129 -27.25 13.02 -3.19
N SER A 130 -27.99 13.86 -3.91
CA SER A 130 -28.73 14.99 -3.34
C SER A 130 -29.84 14.53 -2.40
N GLN A 131 -30.60 13.49 -2.77
CA GLN A 131 -31.62 12.89 -1.91
C GLN A 131 -30.99 12.21 -0.69
N GLN A 132 -29.88 11.51 -0.88
CA GLN A 132 -29.15 10.88 0.22
C GLN A 132 -28.62 11.92 1.20
N LEU A 133 -28.03 13.02 0.72
CA LEU A 133 -27.57 14.12 1.57
C LEU A 133 -28.72 14.80 2.30
N LYS A 134 -29.85 15.06 1.62
CA LYS A 134 -31.06 15.59 2.28
C LYS A 134 -31.54 14.67 3.40
N LYS A 135 -31.51 13.36 3.18
CA LYS A 135 -31.88 12.37 4.18
C LYS A 135 -30.89 12.35 5.34
N GLU A 136 -29.60 12.31 5.08
CA GLU A 136 -28.56 12.33 6.12
C GLU A 136 -28.60 13.62 6.94
N VAL A 137 -28.80 14.78 6.30
CA VAL A 137 -28.98 16.06 6.99
C VAL A 137 -30.28 16.07 7.80
N SER A 138 -31.39 15.56 7.25
CA SER A 138 -32.65 15.46 7.99
C SER A 138 -32.54 14.53 9.19
N ASP A 139 -31.86 13.39 9.05
CA ASP A 139 -31.60 12.44 10.13
C ASP A 139 -30.65 13.06 11.18
N ALA A 140 -29.64 13.81 10.76
CA ALA A 140 -28.74 14.55 11.65
C ALA A 140 -29.43 15.71 12.39
N VAL A 141 -30.37 16.40 11.75
CA VAL A 141 -31.19 17.46 12.37
C VAL A 141 -32.19 16.85 13.36
N ALA A 142 -32.86 15.75 12.99
CA ALA A 142 -33.86 15.08 13.84
C ALA A 142 -33.25 14.41 15.07
N ASN A 143 -32.02 13.86 14.95
CA ASN A 143 -31.30 13.25 16.07
C ASN A 143 -30.40 14.24 16.83
N GLY A 144 -30.38 15.51 16.39
CA GLY A 144 -29.37 16.49 16.73
C GLY A 144 -27.99 16.10 16.17
N LEU A 145 -27.18 17.08 15.77
CA LEU A 145 -25.75 16.87 15.51
C LEU A 145 -25.11 16.45 16.84
N LYS A 146 -25.22 15.15 17.15
CA LYS A 146 -24.39 14.51 18.14
C LYS A 146 -23.00 14.69 17.55
N GLY A 147 -22.22 15.61 18.14
CA GLY A 147 -20.78 15.62 17.96
C GLY A 147 -20.33 14.24 18.40
N ASP A 148 -20.27 13.32 17.44
CA ASP A 148 -19.70 12.01 17.64
C ASP A 148 -18.30 12.31 18.12
N THR A 149 -18.07 11.84 19.33
CA THR A 149 -16.80 12.01 20.00
C THR A 149 -15.66 11.75 19.03
N GLY A 150 -14.68 12.68 18.97
CA GLY A 150 -13.51 12.52 18.14
C GLY A 150 -12.92 11.12 18.31
N ALA A 151 -12.58 10.49 17.19
CA ALA A 151 -11.92 9.19 17.20
C ALA A 151 -10.70 9.24 18.11
N ASP A 152 -10.38 8.10 18.74
CA ASP A 152 -9.16 7.98 19.51
C ASP A 152 -7.94 8.38 18.66
N GLY A 153 -6.90 8.91 19.31
CA GLY A 153 -5.66 9.27 18.61
C GLY A 153 -5.04 8.06 17.89
N LEU A 154 -4.17 8.33 16.90
CA LEU A 154 -3.43 7.25 16.25
C LEU A 154 -2.50 6.56 17.27
N SER A 155 -2.45 5.23 17.23
CA SER A 155 -1.46 4.44 17.97
C SER A 155 -0.03 4.68 17.44
N ALA A 156 0.98 4.41 18.26
CA ALA A 156 2.39 4.55 17.87
C ALA A 156 2.76 3.70 16.64
N TYR A 157 2.17 2.51 16.48
CA TYR A 157 2.34 1.69 15.27
C TYR A 157 1.73 2.36 14.03
N GLN A 158 0.53 2.93 14.14
CA GLN A 158 -0.10 3.66 13.03
C GLN A 158 0.74 4.89 12.62
N ILE A 159 1.34 5.60 13.57
CA ILE A 159 2.28 6.70 13.30
C ILE A 159 3.54 6.18 12.59
N ALA A 160 4.08 5.02 12.98
CA ALA A 160 5.23 4.42 12.31
C ALA A 160 4.92 4.05 10.85
N VAL A 161 3.73 3.49 10.57
CA VAL A 161 3.27 3.17 9.21
C VAL A 161 3.14 4.44 8.36
N ILE A 162 2.55 5.51 8.91
CA ILE A 162 2.47 6.83 8.23
C ILE A 162 3.85 7.38 7.89
N ASN A 163 4.85 7.17 8.78
CA ASN A 163 6.24 7.57 8.55
C ASN A 163 7.05 6.56 7.71
N GLY A 164 6.40 5.62 7.04
CA GLY A 164 7.02 4.74 6.05
C GLY A 164 7.45 3.36 6.55
N TYR A 165 7.07 2.95 7.76
CA TYR A 165 7.26 1.58 8.21
C TYR A 165 6.34 0.61 7.44
N LYS A 166 6.91 -0.46 6.87
CA LYS A 166 6.17 -1.40 5.99
C LYS A 166 5.96 -2.80 6.59
N GLY A 167 6.48 -3.06 7.79
CA GLY A 167 6.31 -4.35 8.47
C GLY A 167 4.99 -4.43 9.25
N SER A 168 4.71 -5.60 9.79
CA SER A 168 3.62 -5.86 10.72
C SER A 168 3.86 -5.21 12.09
N GLN A 169 2.80 -5.07 12.90
CA GLN A 169 2.89 -4.57 14.27
C GLN A 169 3.83 -5.41 15.15
N THR A 170 3.86 -6.73 14.91
CA THR A 170 4.77 -7.66 15.60
C THR A 170 6.23 -7.38 15.24
N GLU A 171 6.53 -7.18 13.95
CA GLU A 171 7.89 -6.83 13.49
C GLU A 171 8.29 -5.44 14.00
N TRP A 172 7.34 -4.51 14.11
CA TRP A 172 7.59 -3.17 14.64
C TRP A 172 7.98 -3.24 16.12
N LEU A 173 7.26 -4.02 16.92
CA LEU A 173 7.59 -4.24 18.33
C LEU A 173 8.97 -4.88 18.51
N ALA A 174 9.31 -5.87 17.67
CA ALA A 174 10.61 -6.51 17.71
C ALA A 174 11.75 -5.52 17.38
N SER A 175 11.49 -4.52 16.53
CA SER A 175 12.47 -3.47 16.18
C SER A 175 12.78 -2.50 17.32
N LEU A 176 11.90 -2.39 18.33
CA LEU A 176 12.10 -1.53 19.49
C LEU A 176 13.01 -2.16 20.55
N VAL A 177 13.42 -3.42 20.36
CA VAL A 177 14.36 -4.11 21.25
C VAL A 177 15.76 -3.59 20.95
N GLY A 178 16.43 -3.03 21.96
CA GLY A 178 17.80 -2.56 21.83
C GLY A 178 18.71 -3.65 21.30
N ALA A 179 19.59 -3.29 20.36
CA ALA A 179 20.57 -4.21 19.81
C ALA A 179 21.38 -4.85 20.96
N LYS A 180 21.67 -6.13 20.80
CA LYS A 180 22.51 -6.88 21.75
C LYS A 180 23.82 -6.12 21.96
N GLY A 181 24.16 -5.84 23.22
CA GLY A 181 25.40 -5.14 23.56
C GLY A 181 26.60 -5.85 22.95
N LEU A 182 27.53 -5.08 22.36
CA LEU A 182 28.79 -5.64 21.88
C LEU A 182 29.51 -6.27 23.06
N LYS A 183 30.05 -7.47 22.84
CA LYS A 183 30.86 -8.16 23.83
C LYS A 183 32.07 -7.27 24.15
N GLY A 184 32.31 -7.00 25.44
CA GLY A 184 33.53 -6.33 25.88
C GLY A 184 34.77 -7.14 25.48
N ASP A 185 35.81 -6.44 25.02
CA ASP A 185 37.09 -7.07 24.71
C ASP A 185 37.65 -7.78 25.94
N LYS A 186 38.26 -8.94 25.72
CA LYS A 186 38.88 -9.71 26.79
C LYS A 186 40.07 -8.90 27.32
N GLY A 187 40.19 -8.74 28.63
CA GLY A 187 41.43 -8.25 29.24
C GLY A 187 42.61 -9.16 28.90
N ASP A 188 43.76 -8.57 28.59
CA ASP A 188 44.98 -9.33 28.33
C ASP A 188 45.34 -10.22 29.54
N PRO A 189 45.90 -11.43 29.33
CA PRO A 189 46.44 -12.22 30.41
C PRO A 189 47.44 -11.42 31.25
N GLY A 190 47.44 -11.62 32.58
CA GLY A 190 48.50 -11.10 33.43
C GLY A 190 49.86 -11.67 33.01
N LYS A 191 50.92 -10.88 33.17
CA LYS A 191 52.29 -11.29 32.83
C LYS A 191 52.73 -12.48 33.67
N ASP A 192 53.39 -13.47 33.05
CA ASP A 192 53.92 -14.64 33.74
C ASP A 192 54.97 -14.29 34.81
N PHE A 193 55.00 -15.05 35.91
CA PHE A 193 56.11 -14.98 36.87
C PHE A 193 57.38 -15.55 36.23
N LYS A 194 58.40 -14.71 36.05
CA LYS A 194 59.67 -15.09 35.42
C LYS A 194 60.84 -14.45 36.16
N ILE A 195 61.77 -15.30 36.62
CA ILE A 195 63.12 -14.86 37.00
C ILE A 195 63.93 -14.71 35.71
N VAL A 196 64.23 -13.47 35.31
CA VAL A 196 64.92 -13.19 34.04
C VAL A 196 66.41 -13.50 34.12
N LYS A 197 67.05 -13.11 35.22
CA LYS A 197 68.44 -13.39 35.53
C LYS A 197 68.66 -13.32 37.04
N THR A 198 69.83 -13.77 37.47
CA THR A 198 70.31 -13.58 38.84
C THR A 198 71.51 -12.63 38.83
N PHE A 199 71.77 -12.02 39.98
CA PHE A 199 72.91 -11.12 40.18
C PHE A 199 73.72 -11.54 41.41
N PRO A 200 75.05 -11.36 41.39
CA PRO A 200 75.90 -11.69 42.53
C PRO A 200 75.81 -10.67 43.69
N SER A 201 75.18 -9.50 43.50
CA SER A 201 74.93 -8.51 44.56
C SER A 201 73.95 -7.43 44.09
N ILE A 202 73.34 -6.70 45.04
CA ILE A 202 72.44 -5.57 44.73
C ILE A 202 73.15 -4.52 43.85
N ALA A 203 74.42 -4.23 44.15
CA ALA A 203 75.21 -3.23 43.42
C ALA A 203 75.44 -3.58 41.94
N SER A 204 75.37 -4.88 41.58
CA SER A 204 75.53 -5.35 40.20
C SER A 204 74.23 -5.38 39.40
N MET A 205 73.09 -5.19 40.05
CA MET A 205 71.78 -5.22 39.41
C MET A 205 71.65 -4.10 38.37
N ASN A 206 71.18 -4.46 37.19
CA ASN A 206 70.85 -3.51 36.14
C ASN A 206 69.59 -3.93 35.38
N GLY A 207 68.79 -2.95 34.97
CA GLY A 207 67.54 -3.16 34.24
C GLY A 207 67.71 -3.61 32.78
N ALA A 208 68.95 -3.76 32.28
CA ALA A 208 69.16 -4.12 30.88
C ALA A 208 68.55 -5.51 30.58
N GLY A 209 67.58 -5.57 29.68
CA GLY A 209 66.87 -6.81 29.33
C GLY A 209 65.70 -7.18 30.26
N PHE A 210 65.30 -6.32 31.20
CA PHE A 210 64.06 -6.46 31.96
C PHE A 210 62.94 -5.62 31.35
N SER A 211 61.73 -6.17 31.41
CA SER A 211 60.47 -5.47 31.16
C SER A 211 59.71 -5.30 32.47
N ASP A 212 58.84 -4.29 32.56
CA ASP A 212 58.03 -4.04 33.76
C ASP A 212 57.32 -5.30 34.26
N GLY A 213 57.41 -5.58 35.56
CA GLY A 213 56.91 -6.80 36.21
C GLY A 213 57.81 -8.04 36.13
N ASP A 214 58.99 -7.98 35.51
CA ASP A 214 59.95 -9.09 35.54
C ASP A 214 60.65 -9.23 36.90
N PHE A 215 60.93 -10.46 37.31
CA PHE A 215 61.59 -10.75 38.58
C PHE A 215 63.07 -11.07 38.40
N THR A 216 63.85 -10.80 39.45
CA THR A 216 65.27 -11.13 39.57
C THR A 216 65.57 -11.59 40.98
N MET A 217 66.67 -12.29 41.18
CA MET A 217 67.10 -12.76 42.50
C MET A 217 68.60 -12.53 42.69
N ILE A 218 69.03 -12.25 43.92
CA ILE A 218 70.44 -12.32 44.28
C ILE A 218 70.82 -13.79 44.47
N ALA A 219 71.85 -14.21 43.74
CA ALA A 219 72.44 -15.53 43.87
C ALA A 219 73.95 -15.34 44.06
N SER A 220 74.37 -15.35 45.32
CA SER A 220 75.74 -15.07 45.74
C SER A 220 76.27 -16.20 46.63
N ASP A 221 76.87 -15.87 47.78
CA ASP A 221 77.38 -16.84 48.75
C ASP A 221 76.43 -16.97 49.94
N VAL A 222 76.38 -18.13 50.58
CA VAL A 222 75.49 -18.41 51.71
C VAL A 222 75.71 -17.51 52.93
N ASN A 223 76.85 -16.81 53.01
CA ASN A 223 77.14 -15.84 54.07
C ASN A 223 76.78 -14.40 53.68
N ASP A 224 76.33 -14.15 52.45
CA ASP A 224 75.85 -12.85 52.01
C ASP A 224 74.42 -12.63 52.53
N PRO A 225 74.15 -11.55 53.30
CA PRO A 225 72.81 -11.26 53.81
C PRO A 225 71.78 -10.95 52.72
N ASP A 226 72.20 -10.76 51.46
CA ASP A 226 71.32 -10.54 50.33
C ASP A 226 71.04 -11.81 49.50
N ASP A 227 71.75 -12.93 49.73
CA ASP A 227 71.53 -14.17 48.99
C ASP A 227 70.08 -14.65 49.10
N GLY A 228 69.46 -15.01 47.98
CA GLY A 228 68.06 -15.44 47.93
C GLY A 228 67.01 -14.32 47.98
N LYS A 229 67.39 -13.03 48.05
CA LYS A 229 66.41 -11.93 47.98
C LYS A 229 65.83 -11.76 46.58
N LEU A 230 64.51 -11.67 46.50
CA LEU A 230 63.71 -11.50 45.30
C LEU A 230 63.35 -10.03 45.09
N TYR A 231 63.48 -9.57 43.84
CA TYR A 231 63.14 -8.21 43.43
C TYR A 231 62.29 -8.24 42.15
N VAL A 232 61.48 -7.20 41.95
CA VAL A 232 60.68 -6.97 40.75
C VAL A 232 61.09 -5.66 40.08
N TRP A 233 61.22 -5.66 38.75
CA TRP A 233 61.49 -4.46 37.97
C TRP A 233 60.20 -3.69 37.69
N ASN A 234 60.16 -2.39 38.02
CA ASN A 234 58.98 -1.53 37.80
C ASN A 234 59.09 -0.65 36.53
N GLY A 235 60.04 -0.95 35.64
CA GLY A 235 60.37 -0.11 34.48
C GLY A 235 61.53 0.87 34.71
N THR A 236 61.84 1.22 35.97
CA THR A 236 62.90 2.20 36.31
C THR A 236 63.87 1.72 37.38
N SER A 237 63.41 0.89 38.31
CA SER A 237 64.19 0.40 39.45
C SER A 237 63.71 -0.98 39.90
N PHE A 238 64.58 -1.68 40.63
CA PHE A 238 64.22 -2.91 41.31
C PHE A 238 63.60 -2.60 42.67
N THR A 239 62.40 -3.15 42.91
CA THR A 239 61.72 -3.10 44.20
C THR A 239 61.91 -4.43 44.90
N TYR A 240 62.32 -4.40 46.17
CA TYR A 240 62.41 -5.60 47.01
C TYR A 240 61.02 -6.21 47.22
N VAL A 241 60.93 -7.54 47.05
CA VAL A 241 59.67 -8.29 47.20
C VAL A 241 59.71 -9.13 48.46
N ALA A 242 60.71 -10.00 48.60
CA ALA A 242 60.81 -10.96 49.70
C ALA A 242 62.24 -11.53 49.83
N ASP A 243 62.53 -12.09 51.01
CA ASP A 243 63.74 -12.86 51.29
C ASP A 243 63.37 -14.34 51.26
N LEU A 244 64.01 -15.11 50.37
CA LEU A 244 63.78 -16.55 50.22
C LEU A 244 64.90 -17.39 50.85
N SER A 245 65.88 -16.77 51.50
CA SER A 245 66.97 -17.45 52.20
C SER A 245 66.42 -18.35 53.31
N GLY A 246 66.88 -19.61 53.34
CA GLY A 246 66.45 -20.62 54.31
C GLY A 246 65.33 -21.57 53.86
N SER A 247 64.72 -21.38 52.69
CA SER A 247 63.82 -22.38 52.09
C SER A 247 64.60 -23.37 51.22
N GLN A 248 64.57 -24.67 51.55
CA GLN A 248 65.23 -25.71 50.75
C GLN A 248 64.68 -25.69 49.32
N GLY A 249 65.57 -25.58 48.33
CA GLY A 249 65.23 -25.26 46.95
C GLY A 249 64.17 -26.17 46.34
N ILE A 250 62.99 -25.61 46.08
CA ILE A 250 62.06 -26.16 45.10
C ILE A 250 62.44 -25.58 43.74
N LYS A 251 63.10 -26.38 42.88
CA LYS A 251 63.05 -26.10 41.44
C LYS A 251 61.63 -26.45 41.00
N GLY A 252 60.74 -25.46 41.03
CA GLY A 252 59.41 -25.59 40.44
C GLY A 252 59.57 -25.76 38.93
N ASP A 253 59.01 -26.83 38.37
CA ASP A 253 58.73 -26.85 36.94
C ASP A 253 57.96 -25.57 36.59
N THR A 254 58.27 -24.95 35.44
CA THR A 254 57.53 -23.77 34.96
C THR A 254 56.04 -24.11 35.03
N GLY A 255 55.31 -23.39 35.89
CA GLY A 255 53.87 -23.57 36.01
C GLY A 255 53.26 -23.47 34.62
N LYS A 256 52.43 -24.45 34.23
CA LYS A 256 51.68 -24.34 32.97
C LYS A 256 50.99 -22.98 32.98
N THR A 257 51.12 -22.21 31.90
CA THR A 257 50.37 -20.97 31.69
C THR A 257 48.93 -21.22 32.12
N GLY A 258 48.42 -20.41 33.05
CA GLY A 258 47.07 -20.61 33.58
C GLY A 258 46.08 -20.70 32.43
N ASP A 259 45.18 -21.68 32.49
CA ASP A 259 44.19 -21.86 31.44
C ASP A 259 43.47 -20.53 31.18
N LYS A 260 43.30 -20.21 29.91
CA LYS A 260 42.57 -19.02 29.49
C LYS A 260 41.20 -19.06 30.16
N GLY A 261 40.95 -18.15 31.10
CA GLY A 261 39.63 -18.03 31.73
C GLY A 261 38.54 -18.00 30.67
N ASP A 262 37.50 -18.80 30.91
CA ASP A 262 36.41 -19.04 29.97
C ASP A 262 35.85 -17.73 29.42
N LYS A 263 35.41 -17.79 28.17
CA LYS A 263 34.71 -16.67 27.56
C LYS A 263 33.49 -16.34 28.42
N GLY A 264 33.44 -15.13 28.97
CA GLY A 264 32.23 -14.60 29.59
C GLY A 264 31.05 -14.71 28.62
N ASP A 265 29.92 -15.16 29.14
CA ASP A 265 28.69 -15.34 28.39
C ASP A 265 28.27 -14.04 27.73
N THR A 266 27.56 -14.18 26.61
CA THR A 266 27.07 -12.99 25.93
C THR A 266 25.93 -12.40 26.75
N GLY A 267 25.95 -11.08 26.98
CA GLY A 267 24.86 -10.41 27.69
C GLY A 267 23.50 -10.70 27.07
N ASP A 268 22.47 -10.81 27.93
CA ASP A 268 21.10 -11.02 27.53
C ASP A 268 20.62 -9.90 26.58
N GLN A 269 19.62 -10.20 25.76
CA GLN A 269 18.96 -9.15 24.99
C GLN A 269 18.37 -8.10 25.94
N GLY A 270 18.42 -6.83 25.51
CA GLY A 270 17.73 -5.75 26.23
C GLY A 270 16.23 -6.04 26.34
N LEU A 271 15.63 -5.57 27.44
CA LEU A 271 14.18 -5.70 27.62
C LEU A 271 13.42 -4.99 26.48
N SER A 272 12.35 -5.61 25.99
CA SER A 272 11.41 -4.90 25.11
C SER A 272 10.75 -3.73 25.85
N ALA A 273 10.27 -2.72 25.12
CA ALA A 273 9.51 -1.61 25.70
C ALA A 273 8.30 -2.09 26.53
N TYR A 274 7.66 -3.18 26.08
CA TYR A 274 6.60 -3.84 26.85
C TYR A 274 7.11 -4.47 28.15
N GLN A 275 8.26 -5.17 28.13
CA GLN A 275 8.86 -5.70 29.37
C GLN A 275 9.27 -4.60 30.35
N VAL A 276 9.77 -3.46 29.85
CA VAL A 276 10.06 -2.30 30.70
C VAL A 276 8.77 -1.80 31.37
N ALA A 277 7.66 -1.73 30.63
CA ALA A 277 6.36 -1.35 31.18
C ALA A 277 5.84 -2.35 32.24
N VAL A 278 5.98 -3.66 31.99
CA VAL A 278 5.62 -4.71 32.96
C VAL A 278 6.46 -4.57 34.23
N ASN A 279 7.77 -4.36 34.11
CA ASN A 279 8.66 -4.11 35.26
C ASN A 279 8.31 -2.82 36.01
N ALA A 280 7.77 -1.81 35.31
CA ALA A 280 7.26 -0.58 35.90
C ALA A 280 5.84 -0.71 36.49
N GLY A 281 5.27 -1.91 36.54
CA GLY A 281 3.99 -2.20 37.19
C GLY A 281 2.79 -2.31 36.24
N PHE A 282 2.99 -2.30 34.92
CA PHE A 282 1.91 -2.56 33.97
C PHE A 282 1.46 -4.03 34.06
N SER A 283 0.15 -4.25 34.22
CA SER A 283 -0.47 -5.58 34.19
C SER A 283 -1.44 -5.65 33.02
N GLY A 284 -1.24 -6.65 32.16
CA GLY A 284 -2.03 -6.82 30.94
C GLY A 284 -1.24 -7.56 29.87
N SER A 285 -1.83 -7.73 28.69
CA SER A 285 -1.17 -8.24 27.50
C SER A 285 -0.47 -7.12 26.72
N VAL A 286 0.41 -7.50 25.78
CA VAL A 286 1.07 -6.53 24.88
C VAL A 286 0.08 -5.68 24.09
N ASN A 287 -1.06 -6.26 23.72
CA ASN A 287 -2.13 -5.55 23.00
C ASN A 287 -2.83 -4.52 23.90
N GLN A 288 -3.05 -4.86 25.18
CA GLN A 288 -3.60 -3.91 26.15
C GLN A 288 -2.61 -2.78 26.46
N TRP A 289 -1.32 -3.07 26.53
CA TRP A 289 -0.28 -2.06 26.69
C TRP A 289 -0.24 -1.10 25.50
N LEU A 290 -0.28 -1.61 24.27
CA LEU A 290 -0.31 -0.78 23.06
C LEU A 290 -1.57 0.10 22.99
N ALA A 291 -2.72 -0.43 23.39
CA ALA A 291 -3.96 0.35 23.49
C ALA A 291 -3.84 1.47 24.54
N SER A 292 -3.06 1.27 25.61
CA SER A 292 -2.82 2.30 26.63
C SER A 292 -1.92 3.46 26.16
N LEU A 293 -1.12 3.26 25.10
CA LEU A 293 -0.27 4.29 24.50
C LEU A 293 -1.04 5.20 23.53
N VAL A 294 -2.32 4.90 23.28
CA VAL A 294 -3.20 5.73 22.47
C VAL A 294 -3.55 6.99 23.26
N GLY A 295 -3.32 8.15 22.65
CA GLY A 295 -3.62 9.43 23.28
C GLY A 295 -5.07 9.50 23.75
N ALA A 296 -5.28 10.11 24.91
CA ALA A 296 -6.62 10.26 25.47
C ALA A 296 -7.55 10.92 24.46
N LYS A 297 -8.76 10.39 24.39
CA LYS A 297 -9.87 10.92 23.62
C LYS A 297 -9.97 12.44 23.78
N GLY A 298 -10.01 13.16 22.66
CA GLY A 298 -10.24 14.61 22.67
C GLY A 298 -11.54 14.94 23.41
N ALA A 299 -11.57 16.08 24.11
CA ALA A 299 -12.79 16.56 24.73
C ALA A 299 -13.90 16.64 23.68
N LYS A 300 -15.11 16.24 24.06
CA LYS A 300 -16.29 16.39 23.21
C LYS A 300 -16.42 17.87 22.87
N GLY A 301 -16.45 18.21 21.58
CA GLY A 301 -16.76 19.56 21.14
C GLY A 301 -18.14 19.97 21.64
N ASP A 302 -18.29 21.25 21.99
CA ASP A 302 -19.59 21.79 22.38
C ASP A 302 -20.63 21.50 21.29
N LYS A 303 -21.88 21.27 21.71
CA LYS A 303 -22.98 21.12 20.76
C LYS A 303 -23.10 22.42 19.97
N GLY A 304 -22.92 22.36 18.65
CA GLY A 304 -23.21 23.49 17.79
C GLY A 304 -24.68 23.90 17.91
N ASP A 305 -24.96 25.20 17.85
CA ASP A 305 -26.33 25.72 17.84
C ASP A 305 -27.13 25.08 16.71
N ALA A 306 -28.44 24.87 16.94
CA ALA A 306 -29.31 24.22 15.98
C ALA A 306 -29.28 24.97 14.63
N ALA A 307 -28.94 24.28 13.55
CA ALA A 307 -29.07 24.83 12.21
C ALA A 307 -30.56 25.06 11.93
N VAL A 308 -30.97 26.33 11.84
CA VAL A 308 -32.33 26.71 11.46
C VAL A 308 -32.37 26.76 9.93
N ILE A 309 -33.12 25.83 9.32
CA ILE A 309 -33.41 25.88 7.88
C ILE A 309 -34.65 26.76 7.69
N ASN A 310 -34.47 27.88 6.99
CA ASN A 310 -35.56 28.82 6.70
C ASN A 310 -35.97 28.69 5.22
N ILE A 311 -37.25 28.39 4.97
CA ILE A 311 -37.84 28.40 3.63
C ILE A 311 -38.57 29.74 3.48
N ILE A 312 -38.09 30.61 2.59
CA ILE A 312 -38.58 31.99 2.45
C ILE A 312 -38.63 32.41 0.97
N SER A 313 -39.35 33.47 0.65
CA SER A 313 -39.35 34.03 -0.70
C SER A 313 -38.05 34.79 -1.02
N GLN A 314 -37.75 35.00 -2.31
CA GLN A 314 -36.57 35.78 -2.71
C GLN A 314 -36.60 37.20 -2.13
N ALA A 315 -37.78 37.83 -2.11
CA ALA A 315 -37.96 39.16 -1.55
C ALA A 315 -37.68 39.20 -0.04
N ASP A 316 -38.10 38.17 0.69
CA ASP A 316 -37.87 38.07 2.13
C ASP A 316 -36.39 37.80 2.43
N TYR A 317 -35.72 36.97 1.63
CA TYR A 317 -34.28 36.75 1.75
C TYR A 317 -33.49 38.04 1.52
N ASP A 318 -33.91 38.84 0.55
CA ASP A 318 -33.24 40.10 0.22
C ASP A 318 -33.41 41.17 1.30
N ALA A 319 -34.48 41.11 2.07
CA ALA A 319 -34.74 41.98 3.21
C ALA A 319 -33.97 41.58 4.49
N LEU A 320 -33.31 40.42 4.53
CA LEU A 320 -32.58 39.98 5.71
C LEU A 320 -31.34 40.83 5.98
N ALA A 321 -31.25 41.38 7.19
CA ALA A 321 -30.07 42.08 7.68
C ALA A 321 -28.86 41.13 7.91
N ASP A 322 -29.13 39.85 8.18
CA ASP A 322 -28.14 38.79 8.35
C ASP A 322 -28.48 37.59 7.45
N LYS A 323 -27.57 37.28 6.52
CA LYS A 323 -27.70 36.20 5.53
C LYS A 323 -26.78 35.00 5.82
N SER A 324 -26.23 34.91 7.02
CA SER A 324 -25.26 33.87 7.40
C SER A 324 -25.84 32.46 7.63
N GLY A 325 -27.16 32.28 7.52
CA GLY A 325 -27.86 30.98 7.63
C GLY A 325 -28.08 30.24 6.30
N VAL A 326 -28.65 29.03 6.37
CA VAL A 326 -29.07 28.24 5.19
C VAL A 326 -30.52 28.57 4.87
N TYR A 327 -30.75 29.14 3.67
CA TYR A 327 -32.08 29.54 3.20
C TYR A 327 -32.43 28.80 1.91
N PHE A 328 -33.63 28.24 1.85
CA PHE A 328 -34.20 27.71 0.61
C PHE A 328 -35.18 28.74 0.07
N ILE A 329 -34.92 29.22 -1.15
CA ILE A 329 -35.79 30.16 -1.83
C ILE A 329 -36.85 29.38 -2.60
N GLU A 330 -38.13 29.62 -2.30
CA GLU A 330 -39.21 29.07 -3.11
C GLU A 330 -39.15 29.70 -4.51
N GLY A 331 -38.94 28.86 -5.52
CA GLY A 331 -38.88 29.25 -6.93
C GLY A 331 -40.24 29.29 -7.61
#